data_AF-A0A8J3MUS4-F1
#
_entry.id   AF-A0A8J3MUS4-F1
#
_cell.length_a   1.000
_cell.length_b   1.000
_cell.length_c   1.000
_cell.angle_alpha   90.00
_cell.angle_beta   90.00
_cell.angle_gamma   90.00
#
_symmetry.space_group_name_H-M   'P 1'
#
loop_
_entity.id
_entity.type
_entity.pdbx_description
1 polymer ?
#
loop_
_entity_poly.entity_id
_entity_poly.type
_entity_poly.pdbx_seq_one_letter_code
_entity_poly.pdbx_strand_id
1 'polypeptide(L)'
;MTYAAGVFATLDDWIAAEAIPCSLDARPDFKAAVDKVISTLDDEVVLLGFGEALHGGEELLALRNQLFQRLVEAHGYSAIAIESSFPRGPSSTTMCLVAVRFPMKRCRRLDLATGLEHLKRIENLSSG
;
A
#
# COMPACT_ATOMS: atom_id res chain seq x y z
N MET A 1 17.61 12.41 -7.07
CA MET A 1 17.69 13.06 -5.75
C MET A 1 19.06 12.78 -5.16
N THR A 2 19.86 13.80 -4.91
CA THR A 2 21.13 13.69 -4.18
C THR A 2 20.84 13.85 -2.69
N TYR A 3 20.96 12.77 -1.92
CA TYR A 3 20.91 12.84 -0.46
C TYR A 3 22.15 13.59 0.04
N ALA A 4 21.97 14.78 0.62
CA ALA A 4 23.02 15.40 1.41
C ALA A 4 23.16 14.58 2.69
N ALA A 5 24.25 13.83 2.82
CA ALA A 5 24.53 13.07 4.03
C ALA A 5 24.86 14.05 5.17
N GLY A 6 23.83 14.48 5.90
CA GLY A 6 24.02 15.04 7.23
C GLY A 6 24.67 13.99 8.12
N VAL A 7 25.65 14.39 8.93
CA VAL A 7 26.21 13.50 9.96
C VAL A 7 25.22 13.50 11.13
N PHE A 8 24.58 12.35 11.37
CA PHE A 8 23.69 12.15 12.51
C PHE A 8 24.47 11.53 13.67
N ALA A 9 24.17 11.94 14.91
CA ALA A 9 24.89 11.48 16.10
C ALA A 9 24.43 10.07 16.55
N THR A 10 23.16 9.74 16.34
CA THR A 10 22.57 8.44 16.66
C THR A 10 21.64 7.94 15.53
N LEU A 11 21.28 6.66 15.59
CA LEU A 11 20.27 6.07 14.70
C LEU A 11 18.90 6.75 14.90
N ASP A 12 18.54 7.07 16.13
CA ASP A 12 17.27 7.72 16.45
C ASP A 12 17.20 9.14 15.86
N ASP A 13 18.32 9.87 15.87
CA ASP A 13 18.39 11.20 15.24
C ASP A 13 18.17 11.12 13.72
N TRP A 14 18.74 10.08 13.09
CA TRP A 14 18.54 9.84 11.66
C TRP A 14 17.09 9.45 11.36
N ILE A 15 16.50 8.54 12.13
CA ILE A 15 15.09 8.13 11.98
C ILE A 15 14.18 9.35 12.17
N ALA A 16 14.39 10.15 13.22
CA ALA A 16 13.58 11.33 13.50
C ALA A 16 13.69 12.39 12.38
N ALA A 17 14.86 12.51 11.74
CA ALA A 17 15.07 13.44 10.64
C ALA A 17 14.44 12.99 9.32
N GLU A 18 14.49 11.69 9.01
CA GLU A 18 14.05 11.16 7.71
C GLU A 18 12.61 10.60 7.73
N ALA A 19 12.05 10.31 8.90
CA ALA A 19 10.71 9.76 9.02
C ALA A 19 9.63 10.75 8.53
N ILE A 20 8.53 10.18 8.06
CA ILE A 20 7.29 10.92 7.79
C ILE A 20 6.38 10.71 9.00
N PRO A 21 6.27 11.70 9.91
CA PRO A 21 5.39 11.56 11.06
C PRO A 21 3.93 11.57 10.61
N CYS A 22 3.13 10.67 11.17
CA CYS A 22 1.69 10.66 10.99
C CYS A 22 1.00 10.08 12.22
N SER A 23 -0.26 10.48 12.42
CA SER A 23 -1.15 9.89 13.43
C SER A 23 -2.24 9.10 12.72
N LEU A 24 -2.56 7.92 13.26
CA LEU A 24 -3.63 7.07 12.74
C LEU A 24 -5.04 7.61 13.09
N ASP A 25 -5.12 8.38 14.17
CA ASP A 25 -6.35 8.99 14.67
C ASP A 25 -6.71 10.27 13.91
N ALA A 26 -5.70 11.00 13.43
CA ALA A 26 -5.87 12.23 12.66
C ALA A 26 -5.86 11.94 11.15
N ARG A 27 -7.03 11.61 10.60
CA ARG A 27 -7.21 11.29 9.15
C ARG A 27 -6.54 12.28 8.18
N PRO A 28 -6.58 13.62 8.37
CA PRO A 28 -5.91 14.55 7.47
C PRO A 28 -4.38 14.36 7.44
N ASP A 29 -3.77 14.18 8.61
CA ASP A 29 -2.32 13.99 8.76
C ASP A 29 -1.89 12.68 8.11
N PHE A 30 -2.67 11.62 8.32
CA PHE A 30 -2.44 10.34 7.66
C PHE A 30 -2.51 10.43 6.13
N LYS A 31 -3.54 11.11 5.57
CA LYS A 31 -3.65 11.30 4.12
C LYS A 31 -2.45 12.07 3.54
N ALA A 32 -1.99 13.12 4.23
CA ALA A 32 -0.83 13.90 3.82
C ALA A 32 0.47 13.08 3.85
N ALA A 33 0.63 12.21 4.85
CA ALA A 33 1.75 11.28 4.92
C ALA A 33 1.73 10.27 3.77
N VAL A 34 0.57 9.69 3.45
CA VAL A 34 0.41 8.81 2.28
C VAL A 34 0.78 9.55 0.99
N ASP A 35 0.31 10.78 0.81
CA ASP A 35 0.65 11.58 -0.37
C ASP A 35 2.16 11.81 -0.50
N LYS A 36 2.81 12.13 0.61
CA LYS A 36 4.27 12.30 0.66
C LYS A 36 4.97 11.01 0.26
N VAL A 37 4.57 9.85 0.80
CA VAL A 37 5.12 8.54 0.42
C VAL A 37 4.93 8.27 -1.08
N ILE A 38 3.73 8.47 -1.63
CA ILE A 38 3.50 8.20 -3.05
C ILE A 38 4.31 9.16 -3.95
N SER A 39 4.48 10.42 -3.54
CA SER A 39 5.30 11.38 -4.30
C SER A 39 6.80 11.05 -4.35
N THR A 40 7.30 10.16 -3.50
CA THR A 40 8.70 9.68 -3.60
C THR A 40 8.86 8.52 -4.58
N LEU A 41 7.75 7.91 -4.99
CA LEU A 41 7.73 6.83 -5.97
C LEU A 41 7.69 7.41 -7.39
N ASP A 42 8.19 6.61 -8.35
CA ASP A 42 8.12 6.96 -9.76
C ASP A 42 6.67 6.86 -10.28
N ASP A 43 6.30 7.73 -11.23
CA ASP A 43 4.99 7.72 -11.88
C ASP A 43 4.70 6.43 -12.66
N GLU A 44 5.69 5.57 -12.90
CA GLU A 44 5.52 4.24 -13.51
C GLU A 44 5.22 3.15 -12.48
N VAL A 45 5.21 3.46 -11.17
CA VAL A 45 4.81 2.48 -10.15
C VAL A 45 3.33 2.15 -10.28
N VAL A 46 3.05 0.94 -10.75
CA VAL A 46 1.70 0.41 -10.97
C VAL A 46 1.27 -0.61 -9.91
N LEU A 47 2.20 -1.04 -9.04
CA LEU A 47 1.98 -2.09 -8.06
C LEU A 47 2.61 -1.70 -6.70
N LEU A 48 1.82 -1.73 -5.63
CA LEU A 48 2.30 -1.52 -4.26
C LEU A 48 2.03 -2.76 -3.42
N GLY A 49 3.06 -3.32 -2.79
CA GLY A 49 2.93 -4.39 -1.80
C GLY A 49 3.04 -3.85 -0.38
N PHE A 50 2.09 -4.21 0.47
CA PHE A 50 2.04 -3.87 1.89
C PHE A 50 2.12 -5.15 2.71
N GLY A 51 3.08 -5.25 3.63
CA GLY A 51 3.15 -6.33 4.61
C GLY A 51 2.69 -5.85 5.98
N GLU A 52 1.97 -6.69 6.72
CA GLU A 52 1.59 -6.43 8.11
C GLU A 52 2.56 -7.13 9.08
N ALA A 53 3.17 -6.39 10.02
CA ALA A 53 4.13 -6.92 10.98
C ALA A 53 3.51 -7.79 12.10
N LEU A 54 2.21 -7.63 12.36
CA LEU A 54 1.46 -8.40 13.36
C LEU A 54 0.02 -8.63 12.86
N HIS A 55 -0.46 -9.87 12.87
CA HIS A 55 -1.82 -10.17 12.42
C HIS A 55 -2.89 -9.59 13.36
N GLY A 56 -3.87 -8.88 12.79
CA GLY A 56 -5.20 -8.76 13.39
C GLY A 56 -5.37 -7.70 14.48
N GLY A 57 -4.47 -6.73 14.61
CA GLY A 57 -4.75 -5.53 15.42
C GLY A 57 -5.81 -4.64 14.75
N GLU A 58 -6.84 -4.21 15.49
CA GLU A 58 -7.91 -3.34 14.93
C GLU A 58 -7.35 -2.05 14.31
N GLU A 59 -6.28 -1.51 14.89
CA GLU A 59 -5.57 -0.34 14.38
C GLU A 59 -4.94 -0.58 13.01
N LEU A 60 -4.42 -1.80 12.75
CA LEU A 60 -3.87 -2.16 11.43
C LEU A 60 -4.98 -2.27 10.37
N LEU A 61 -6.15 -2.77 10.76
CA LEU A 61 -7.32 -2.82 9.86
C LEU A 61 -7.84 -1.42 9.52
N ALA A 62 -7.89 -0.53 10.50
CA ALA A 62 -8.28 0.88 10.29
C ALA A 62 -7.27 1.61 9.40
N LEU A 63 -5.97 1.42 9.67
CA LEU A 63 -4.86 1.95 8.87
C LEU A 63 -4.97 1.51 7.40
N ARG A 64 -5.16 0.21 7.17
CA ARG A 64 -5.32 -0.36 5.82
C ARG A 64 -6.48 0.29 5.06
N ASN A 65 -7.63 0.43 5.71
CA ASN A 65 -8.80 1.01 5.07
C ASN A 65 -8.58 2.49 4.70
N GLN A 66 -7.97 3.28 5.60
CA GLN A 66 -7.63 4.67 5.31
C GLN A 66 -6.61 4.80 4.17
N LEU A 67 -5.61 3.91 4.13
CA LEU A 67 -4.60 3.87 3.09
C LEU A 67 -5.23 3.58 1.73
N PHE A 68 -6.03 2.52 1.62
CA PHE A 68 -6.70 2.19 0.37
C PHE A 68 -7.67 3.26 -0.09
N GLN A 69 -8.43 3.84 0.83
CA GLN A 69 -9.29 4.97 0.51
C GLN A 69 -8.47 6.10 -0.14
N ARG A 70 -7.31 6.45 0.44
CA ARG A 70 -6.46 7.51 -0.13
C ARG A 70 -5.85 7.13 -1.48
N LEU A 71 -5.40 5.89 -1.64
CA LEU A 71 -4.81 5.39 -2.90
C LEU A 71 -5.83 5.40 -4.05
N VAL A 72 -7.08 5.04 -3.77
CA VAL A 72 -8.17 5.06 -4.76
C VAL A 72 -8.62 6.49 -5.06
N GLU A 73 -8.85 7.31 -4.02
CA GLU A 73 -9.39 8.67 -4.18
C GLU A 73 -8.42 9.63 -4.88
N ALA A 74 -7.11 9.48 -4.65
CA ALA A 74 -6.13 10.50 -5.05
C ALA A 74 -5.02 10.00 -5.99
N HIS A 75 -4.73 8.69 -5.97
CA HIS A 75 -3.55 8.15 -6.66
C HIS A 75 -3.89 7.19 -7.80
N GLY A 76 -5.19 6.95 -8.06
CA GLY A 76 -5.66 6.21 -9.24
C GLY A 76 -5.49 4.68 -9.16
N TYR A 77 -5.20 4.14 -7.98
CA TYR A 77 -5.25 2.69 -7.76
C TYR A 77 -6.70 2.22 -7.82
N SER A 78 -6.97 1.10 -8.48
CA SER A 78 -8.35 0.66 -8.76
C SER A 78 -8.61 -0.81 -8.48
N ALA A 79 -7.59 -1.56 -8.08
CA ALA A 79 -7.73 -2.95 -7.67
C ALA A 79 -6.87 -3.22 -6.43
N ILE A 80 -7.39 -4.05 -5.53
CA ILE A 80 -6.72 -4.49 -4.32
C ILE A 80 -6.80 -6.01 -4.29
N ALA A 81 -5.64 -6.67 -4.22
CA ALA A 81 -5.54 -8.08 -3.93
C ALA A 81 -5.19 -8.25 -2.45
N ILE A 82 -5.86 -9.19 -1.80
CA ILE A 82 -5.70 -9.47 -0.38
C ILE A 82 -5.16 -10.90 -0.27
N GLU A 83 -3.95 -11.07 0.25
CA GLU A 83 -3.46 -12.39 0.62
C GLU A 83 -4.21 -12.85 1.87
N SER A 84 -5.22 -13.70 1.68
CA SER A 84 -5.84 -14.45 2.76
C SER A 84 -5.27 -15.87 2.76
N SER A 85 -4.24 -16.11 3.56
CA SER A 85 -3.91 -17.46 3.97
C SER A 85 -5.01 -17.98 4.88
N PHE A 86 -5.70 -19.03 4.48
CA PHE A 86 -6.62 -19.77 5.34
C PHE A 86 -5.78 -20.76 6.18
N PRO A 87 -5.70 -20.68 7.52
CA PRO A 87 -4.97 -21.69 8.27
C PRO A 87 -5.95 -22.75 8.79
N ARG A 88 -5.83 -23.98 8.27
CA ARG A 88 -5.89 -25.15 9.15
C ARG A 88 -4.54 -25.24 9.87
N GLY A 89 -4.31 -24.43 10.90
CA GLY A 89 -3.14 -24.59 11.80
C GLY A 89 -2.51 -23.29 12.31
N PRO A 90 -1.89 -23.30 13.51
CA PRO A 90 -1.36 -22.10 14.14
C PRO A 90 0.10 -21.89 13.71
N SER A 91 0.32 -21.01 12.74
CA SER A 91 1.65 -20.44 12.52
C SER A 91 1.49 -19.09 11.85
N SER A 92 2.07 -18.07 12.49
CA SER A 92 2.18 -16.68 12.05
C SER A 92 2.16 -16.56 10.53
N THR A 93 1.03 -16.17 9.97
CA THR A 93 1.02 -15.74 8.58
C THR A 93 1.24 -14.23 8.56
N THR A 94 1.85 -13.72 7.49
CA THR A 94 2.01 -12.30 7.21
C THR A 94 0.97 -11.99 6.15
N MET A 95 0.15 -10.95 6.33
CA MET A 95 -0.89 -10.60 5.36
C MET A 95 -0.23 -9.67 4.37
N CYS A 96 0.02 -10.11 3.14
CA CYS A 96 0.44 -9.22 2.07
C CYS A 96 -0.79 -8.66 1.35
N LEU A 97 -0.85 -7.34 1.19
CA LEU A 97 -1.85 -6.70 0.36
C LEU A 97 -1.18 -6.00 -0.82
N VAL A 98 -1.85 -6.04 -1.96
CA VAL A 98 -1.31 -5.49 -3.20
C VAL A 98 -2.31 -4.52 -3.83
N ALA A 99 -1.91 -3.26 -4.05
CA ALA A 99 -2.71 -2.28 -4.78
C ALA A 99 -2.18 -2.10 -6.20
N VAL A 100 -3.09 -2.10 -7.19
CA VAL A 100 -2.77 -1.99 -8.63
C VAL A 100 -3.34 -0.71 -9.23
N ARG A 101 -2.51 0.03 -9.98
CA ARG A 101 -2.89 1.18 -10.80
C ARG A 101 -2.73 0.83 -12.28
N PHE A 102 -3.80 0.96 -13.05
CA PHE A 102 -3.74 0.70 -14.50
C PHE A 102 -3.40 1.99 -15.25
N PRO A 103 -2.40 2.00 -16.16
CA PRO A 103 -2.09 3.19 -16.95
C PRO A 103 -3.29 3.56 -17.83
N MET A 104 -3.75 4.80 -17.68
CA MET A 104 -4.85 5.38 -18.46
C MET A 104 -4.44 5.59 -19.93
N LYS A 105 -4.24 4.51 -20.70
CA LYS A 105 -4.16 4.58 -22.17
C LYS A 105 -5.15 3.65 -22.88
N ARG A 106 -5.79 2.73 -22.17
CA ARG A 106 -6.93 1.94 -22.69
C ARG A 106 -7.86 1.48 -21.58
N CYS A 107 -8.82 2.30 -21.18
CA CYS A 107 -10.06 1.75 -20.63
C CYS A 107 -11.25 2.67 -20.89
N ARG A 108 -12.11 2.25 -21.81
CA ARG A 108 -13.52 2.64 -21.80
C ARG A 108 -14.10 2.12 -20.50
N ARG A 109 -14.73 2.99 -19.72
CA ARG A 109 -15.66 2.73 -18.60
C ARG A 109 -15.73 1.23 -18.22
N LEU A 110 -14.87 0.81 -17.28
CA LEU A 110 -14.82 -0.56 -16.76
C LEU A 110 -16.13 -0.82 -16.01
N ASP A 111 -16.95 -1.69 -16.59
CA ASP A 111 -18.04 -2.36 -15.89
C ASP A 111 -17.42 -3.26 -14.80
N LEU A 112 -17.98 -3.24 -13.60
CA LEU A 112 -17.44 -3.88 -12.39
C LEU A 112 -17.19 -5.39 -12.61
N ALA A 113 -17.91 -5.99 -13.57
CA ALA A 113 -17.78 -7.39 -13.96
C ALA A 113 -16.46 -7.73 -14.68
N THR A 114 -15.84 -6.80 -15.41
CA THR A 114 -14.59 -7.07 -16.16
C THR A 114 -13.35 -7.02 -15.26
N GLY A 115 -13.41 -6.28 -14.15
CA GLY A 115 -12.31 -6.23 -13.16
C GLY A 115 -12.10 -7.58 -12.44
N LEU A 116 -13.17 -8.35 -12.26
CA LEU A 116 -13.12 -9.67 -11.60
C LEU A 116 -12.34 -10.72 -12.42
N GLU A 117 -12.44 -10.67 -13.74
CA GLU A 117 -11.74 -11.60 -14.63
C GLU A 117 -10.24 -11.30 -14.73
N HIS A 118 -9.84 -10.03 -14.58
CA HIS A 118 -8.43 -9.66 -14.53
C HIS A 118 -7.76 -10.03 -13.20
N LEU A 119 -8.49 -10.01 -12.08
CA LEU A 119 -7.96 -10.46 -10.78
C LEU A 119 -7.63 -11.96 -10.78
N LYS A 120 -8.51 -12.79 -11.35
CA LYS A 120 -8.27 -14.25 -11.52
C LYS A 120 -7.00 -14.55 -12.32
N ARG A 121 -6.60 -13.65 -13.22
CA ARG A 121 -5.38 -13.81 -14.02
C ARG A 121 -4.10 -13.53 -13.23
N ILE A 122 -4.17 -12.69 -12.21
CA ILE A 122 -3.03 -12.37 -11.33
C ILE A 122 -2.79 -13.52 -10.34
N GLU A 123 -3.85 -14.13 -9.79
CA GLU A 123 -3.74 -15.33 -8.93
C GLU A 123 -3.06 -16.51 -9.66
N ASN A 124 -3.33 -16.67 -10.96
CA ASN A 124 -2.71 -17.72 -11.78
C ASN A 124 -1.25 -17.45 -12.16
N LEU A 125 -0.75 -16.21 -12.08
CA LEU A 125 0.66 -15.88 -12.34
C LEU A 125 1.55 -16.04 -11.09
N SER A 126 0.96 -16.03 -9.90
CA SER A 126 1.68 -16.26 -8.63
C SER A 126 1.80 -17.75 -8.26
N SER A 127 1.17 -18.64 -9.04
CA SER A 127 1.11 -20.09 -8.79
C SER A 127 1.99 -20.92 -9.76
N GLY A 128 2.92 -20.27 -10.49
CA GLY A 128 3.81 -20.90 -11.47
C GLY A 128 5.27 -20.76 -11.11
#